data_AF-A0A7S0QJ72-F1
#
_entry.id   AF-A0A7S0QJ72-F1
#
_cell.length_a   1.000
_cell.length_b   1.000
_cell.length_c   1.000
_cell.angle_alpha   90.00
_cell.angle_beta   90.00
_cell.angle_gamma   90.00
#
_symmetry.space_group_name_H-M   'P 1'
#
loop_
_entity.id
_entity.type
_entity.pdbx_description
1 polymer ?
#
loop_
_entity_poly.entity_id
_entity_poly.type
_entity_poly.pdbx_seq_one_letter_code
_entity_poly.pdbx_strand_id
1 'polypeptide(L)'
;TYQTGSGIAASVQCALCDAGTYQTGSGIMGSIGCALCDAGSYQTGSGFGSSIDCFKCDAGTYQTGSGITVSTDCALCDAGTYQTGSGIVESLDCAMCDSGTYQTGSGISMSEECTHCDAGTYQTGSGFDASDSCIFCDSGTYQTGSGLLICSLCDAGTYQTGSG
;
A
#
# COMPACT_ATOMS: atom_id res chain seq x y z
N THR A 1 -32.38 39.19 48.75
CA THR A 1 -32.87 37.81 48.67
C THR A 1 -31.79 36.97 48.02
N TYR A 2 -31.26 35.99 48.75
CA TYR A 2 -30.22 35.02 48.36
C TYR A 2 -30.57 34.36 47.00
N GLN A 3 -29.66 34.06 46.07
CA GLN A 3 -28.52 33.16 46.25
C GLN A 3 -27.26 33.55 45.44
N THR A 4 -26.13 33.23 46.07
CA THR A 4 -24.79 33.05 45.53
C THR A 4 -24.72 31.79 44.68
N GLY A 5 -24.30 31.93 43.42
CA GLY A 5 -23.81 30.82 42.61
C GLY A 5 -22.69 31.35 41.74
N SER A 6 -21.45 31.03 42.09
CA SER A 6 -20.28 31.22 41.23
C SER A 6 -20.50 30.43 39.95
N GLY A 7 -21.12 31.05 38.96
CA GLY A 7 -21.11 30.60 37.59
C GLY A 7 -19.69 30.79 37.10
N ILE A 8 -18.89 29.73 37.18
CA ILE A 8 -17.73 29.59 36.32
C ILE A 8 -18.29 29.76 34.91
N ALA A 9 -18.10 30.93 34.32
CA ALA A 9 -18.21 31.07 32.88
C ALA A 9 -17.04 30.27 32.32
N ALA A 10 -17.16 28.94 32.35
CA ALA A 10 -16.41 28.07 31.47
C ALA A 10 -16.72 28.63 30.08
N SER A 11 -15.73 29.25 29.47
CA SER A 11 -15.86 29.76 28.13
C SER A 11 -16.34 28.60 27.26
N VAL A 12 -17.59 28.68 26.78
CA VAL A 12 -18.08 27.76 25.75
C VAL A 12 -17.35 28.16 24.48
N GLN A 13 -16.13 27.67 24.35
CA GLN A 13 -15.31 27.84 23.17
C GLN A 13 -15.59 26.68 22.22
N CYS A 14 -15.69 27.00 20.94
CA CYS A 14 -15.70 25.98 19.91
C CYS A 14 -14.37 25.22 19.98
N ALA A 15 -14.43 23.91 20.20
CA ALA A 15 -13.26 23.03 20.08
C ALA A 15 -13.13 22.58 18.63
N LEU A 16 -11.89 22.48 18.14
CA LEU A 16 -11.59 21.88 16.85
C LEU A 16 -11.59 20.35 17.00
N CYS A 17 -11.92 19.64 15.92
CA CYS A 17 -11.63 18.22 15.84
C CYS A 17 -10.11 18.03 15.69
N ASP A 18 -9.53 17.13 16.46
CA ASP A 18 -8.09 16.86 16.44
C ASP A 18 -7.69 16.15 15.13
N ALA A 19 -6.38 15.97 14.93
CA ALA A 19 -5.86 15.23 13.77
C ALA A 19 -6.42 13.81 13.70
N GLY A 20 -6.56 13.32 12.47
CA GLY A 20 -7.27 12.08 12.18
C GLY A 20 -8.79 12.20 12.30
N THR A 21 -9.37 13.39 12.55
CA THR A 21 -10.81 13.54 12.72
C THR A 21 -11.39 14.77 12.01
N TYR A 22 -12.68 14.70 11.67
CA TYR A 22 -13.41 15.76 11.00
C TYR A 22 -14.80 15.95 11.61
N GLN A 23 -15.36 17.17 11.49
CA GLN A 23 -16.69 17.47 11.99
C GLN A 23 -17.79 16.80 11.15
N THR A 24 -18.74 16.15 11.81
CA THR A 24 -19.92 15.51 11.19
C THR A 24 -21.16 16.41 11.15
N GLY A 25 -21.09 17.60 11.76
CA GLY A 25 -22.16 18.59 11.71
C GLY A 25 -21.86 19.86 12.51
N SER A 26 -22.60 20.93 12.22
CA SER A 26 -22.42 22.25 12.83
C SER A 26 -23.18 22.39 14.15
N GLY A 27 -22.58 23.09 15.13
CA GLY A 27 -23.24 23.43 16.40
C GLY A 27 -23.42 22.29 17.38
N ILE A 28 -22.66 21.20 17.22
CA ILE A 28 -22.71 20.02 18.09
C ILE A 28 -21.99 20.30 19.42
N MET A 29 -22.56 19.84 20.53
CA MET A 29 -21.94 19.96 21.85
C MET A 29 -20.99 18.78 22.12
N GLY A 30 -19.71 19.09 22.39
CA GLY A 30 -18.69 18.13 22.77
C GLY A 30 -18.01 17.41 21.59
N SER A 31 -17.04 16.54 21.88
CA SER A 31 -16.25 15.79 20.89
C SER A 31 -17.03 14.74 20.09
N ILE A 32 -18.32 14.52 20.42
CA ILE A 32 -19.24 13.63 19.70
C ILE A 32 -19.46 14.09 18.24
N GLY A 33 -19.17 15.36 17.94
CA GLY A 33 -19.22 15.89 16.58
C GLY A 33 -18.03 15.49 15.69
N CYS A 34 -16.98 14.85 16.21
CA CYS A 34 -15.79 14.49 15.44
C CYS A 34 -15.82 13.00 15.06
N ALA A 35 -15.80 12.72 13.75
CA ALA A 35 -15.62 11.36 13.22
C ALA A 35 -14.16 11.14 12.80
N LEU A 36 -13.69 9.91 12.94
CA LEU A 36 -12.37 9.51 12.46
C LEU A 36 -12.35 9.49 10.94
N CYS A 37 -11.20 9.83 10.36
CA CYS A 37 -10.93 9.47 8.97
C CYS A 37 -10.98 7.95 8.81
N ASP A 38 -11.68 7.49 7.78
CA ASP A 38 -11.82 6.07 7.50
C ASP A 38 -10.47 5.42 7.15
N ALA A 39 -10.44 4.08 7.22
CA ALA A 39 -9.30 3.30 6.78
C ALA A 39 -8.91 3.63 5.32
N GLY A 40 -7.63 3.43 5.00
CA GLY A 40 -7.02 3.89 3.77
C GLY A 40 -6.77 5.41 3.73
N SER A 41 -7.06 6.16 4.79
CA SER A 41 -6.88 7.61 4.81
C SER A 41 -6.21 8.11 6.08
N TYR A 42 -5.59 9.29 5.98
CA TYR A 42 -4.97 10.03 7.06
C TYR A 42 -5.36 11.50 6.98
N GLN A 43 -5.22 12.23 8.08
CA GLN A 43 -5.50 13.66 8.10
C GLN A 43 -4.54 14.37 9.05
N THR A 44 -3.80 15.32 8.49
CA THR A 44 -2.84 16.14 9.25
C THR A 44 -3.50 17.45 9.67
N GLY A 45 -3.33 17.88 10.93
CA GLY A 45 -3.88 19.13 11.45
C GLY A 45 -5.22 18.98 12.17
N SER A 46 -5.92 20.07 12.45
CA SER A 46 -7.15 20.07 13.25
C SER A 46 -8.21 21.00 12.66
N GLY A 47 -9.48 20.75 12.98
CA GLY A 47 -10.58 21.65 12.66
C GLY A 47 -11.22 21.41 11.29
N PHE A 48 -11.03 20.22 10.72
CA PHE A 48 -11.61 19.86 9.43
C PHE A 48 -13.11 19.65 9.51
N GLY A 49 -13.79 20.02 8.42
CA GLY A 49 -15.25 20.14 8.38
C GLY A 49 -15.94 18.97 7.69
N SER A 50 -15.19 18.05 7.09
CA SER A 50 -15.75 16.97 6.28
C SER A 50 -14.74 15.83 6.08
N SER A 51 -15.25 14.64 5.74
CA SER A 51 -14.43 13.48 5.39
C SER A 51 -13.59 13.67 4.13
N ILE A 52 -13.92 14.64 3.26
CA ILE A 52 -13.12 14.96 2.07
C ILE A 52 -11.73 15.50 2.44
N ASP A 53 -11.58 16.00 3.66
CA ASP A 53 -10.32 16.51 4.21
C ASP A 53 -9.40 15.37 4.71
N CYS A 54 -9.87 14.13 4.67
CA CYS A 54 -9.05 12.93 4.87
C CYS A 54 -8.32 12.59 3.56
N PHE A 55 -7.00 12.70 3.58
CA PHE A 55 -6.13 12.35 2.47
C PHE A 55 -5.98 10.83 2.38
N LYS A 56 -6.08 10.29 1.17
CA LYS A 56 -5.85 8.87 0.94
C LYS A 56 -4.38 8.51 1.10
N CYS A 57 -4.10 7.33 1.64
CA CYS A 57 -2.79 6.70 1.55
C CYS A 57 -2.37 6.56 0.08
N ASP A 58 -1.12 6.90 -0.24
CA ASP A 58 -0.63 6.95 -1.61
C ASP A 58 -0.47 5.55 -2.23
N ALA A 59 -0.25 5.50 -3.54
CA ALA A 59 0.09 4.26 -4.24
C ALA A 59 1.28 3.54 -3.59
N GLY A 60 1.27 2.21 -3.63
CA GLY A 60 2.22 1.36 -2.94
C GLY A 60 1.96 1.24 -1.43
N THR A 61 0.90 1.83 -0.88
CA THR A 61 0.60 1.77 0.56
C THR A 61 -0.85 1.39 0.86
N TYR A 62 -1.09 0.90 2.08
CA TYR A 62 -2.40 0.57 2.61
C TYR A 62 -2.54 1.01 4.08
N GLN A 63 -3.76 1.08 4.58
CA GLN A 63 -4.02 1.38 5.99
C GLN A 63 -5.33 0.76 6.46
N THR A 64 -5.25 -0.13 7.45
CA THR A 64 -6.42 -0.83 8.02
C THR A 64 -7.08 -0.04 9.16
N GLY A 65 -6.32 0.84 9.83
CA GLY A 65 -6.77 1.67 10.94
C GLY A 65 -7.48 2.95 10.49
N SER A 66 -8.37 3.45 11.34
CA SER A 66 -9.01 4.77 11.19
C SER A 66 -8.34 5.81 12.09
N GLY A 67 -8.53 7.09 11.75
CA GLY A 67 -8.05 8.20 12.57
C GLY A 67 -6.55 8.45 12.51
N ILE A 68 -5.91 8.04 11.42
CA ILE A 68 -4.47 8.19 11.24
C ILE A 68 -4.12 9.65 10.98
N THR A 69 -3.02 10.11 11.59
CA THR A 69 -2.70 11.54 11.64
C THR A 69 -1.60 11.97 10.67
N VAL A 70 -0.83 11.01 10.13
CA VAL A 70 0.30 11.27 9.23
C VAL A 70 0.35 10.22 8.11
N SER A 71 0.87 10.61 6.94
CA SER A 71 0.95 9.73 5.77
C SER A 71 1.93 8.57 5.96
N THR A 72 2.97 8.74 6.77
CA THR A 72 4.00 7.71 7.01
C THR A 72 3.49 6.52 7.83
N ASP A 73 2.30 6.63 8.42
CA ASP A 73 1.65 5.52 9.11
C ASP A 73 0.89 4.61 8.13
N CYS A 74 0.72 5.00 6.86
CA CYS A 74 0.29 4.10 5.80
C CYS A 74 1.37 3.03 5.59
N ALA A 75 1.01 1.76 5.77
CA ALA A 75 1.92 0.64 5.63
C ALA A 75 2.27 0.42 4.15
N LEU A 76 3.52 0.07 3.86
CA LEU A 76 3.94 -0.25 2.51
C LEU A 76 3.39 -1.62 2.09
N CYS A 77 2.99 -1.77 0.82
CA CYS A 77 2.81 -3.08 0.22
C CYS A 77 4.11 -3.90 0.31
N ASP A 78 4.00 -5.16 0.68
CA ASP A 78 5.17 -6.02 0.90
C ASP A 78 5.93 -6.32 -0.40
N ALA A 79 7.18 -6.79 -0.25
CA ALA A 79 7.95 -7.29 -1.38
C ALA A 79 7.18 -8.36 -2.17
N GLY A 80 7.41 -8.41 -3.48
CA GLY A 80 6.63 -9.22 -4.41
C GLY A 80 5.25 -8.64 -4.75
N THR A 81 4.86 -7.50 -4.19
CA THR A 81 3.56 -6.87 -4.47
C THR A 81 3.70 -5.39 -4.86
N TYR A 82 2.66 -4.85 -5.48
CA TYR A 82 2.55 -3.45 -5.89
C TYR A 82 1.11 -2.96 -5.74
N GLN A 83 0.92 -1.64 -5.73
CA GLN A 83 -0.40 -1.04 -5.76
C GLN A 83 -0.38 0.30 -6.50
N THR A 84 -1.23 0.44 -7.50
CA THR A 84 -1.36 1.65 -8.34
C THR A 84 -2.39 2.64 -7.81
N GLY A 85 -3.37 2.17 -7.04
CA GLY A 85 -4.43 2.96 -6.46
C GLY A 85 -4.05 3.62 -5.13
N SER A 86 -4.79 4.67 -4.76
CA SER A 86 -4.70 5.29 -3.43
C SER A 86 -5.91 4.92 -2.57
N GLY A 87 -5.73 4.94 -1.26
CA GLY A 87 -6.79 4.72 -0.29
C GLY A 87 -7.13 3.25 -0.05
N ILE A 88 -6.13 2.38 -0.18
CA ILE A 88 -6.29 0.96 0.02
C ILE A 88 -6.31 0.63 1.50
N VAL A 89 -7.18 -0.31 1.88
CA VAL A 89 -7.44 -0.64 3.27
C VAL A 89 -6.58 -1.82 3.71
N GLU A 90 -6.61 -2.91 2.95
CA GLU A 90 -6.00 -4.18 3.35
C GLU A 90 -4.69 -4.45 2.58
N SER A 91 -3.76 -5.16 3.20
CA SER A 91 -2.52 -5.59 2.54
C SER A 91 -2.77 -6.55 1.37
N LEU A 92 -3.85 -7.34 1.45
CA LEU A 92 -4.22 -8.30 0.40
C LEU A 92 -4.68 -7.61 -0.89
N ASP A 93 -5.03 -6.33 -0.83
CA ASP A 93 -5.39 -5.54 -2.01
C ASP A 93 -4.14 -5.07 -2.78
N CYS A 94 -2.92 -5.26 -2.23
CA CYS A 94 -1.69 -5.12 -3.00
C CYS A 94 -1.61 -6.26 -4.04
N ALA A 95 -1.50 -5.91 -5.32
CA ALA A 95 -1.41 -6.85 -6.41
C ALA A 95 -0.04 -7.55 -6.41
N MET A 96 -0.02 -8.85 -6.67
CA MET A 96 1.22 -9.61 -6.81
C MET A 96 1.93 -9.25 -8.11
N CYS A 97 3.26 -9.19 -8.11
CA CYS A 97 4.06 -9.21 -9.32
C CYS A 97 3.74 -10.46 -10.14
N ASP A 98 3.52 -10.27 -11.44
CA ASP A 98 3.10 -11.34 -12.35
C ASP A 98 4.20 -12.40 -12.56
N SER A 99 3.80 -13.54 -13.12
CA SER A 99 4.74 -14.59 -13.49
C SER A 99 5.81 -14.10 -14.45
N GLY A 100 7.02 -14.64 -14.33
CA GLY A 100 8.21 -14.15 -15.00
C GLY A 100 8.84 -12.93 -14.32
N THR A 101 8.27 -12.43 -13.22
CA THR A 101 8.80 -11.26 -12.50
C THR A 101 8.89 -11.49 -10.99
N TYR A 102 9.69 -10.65 -10.32
CA TYR A 102 9.86 -10.60 -8.87
C TYR A 102 10.08 -9.16 -8.41
N GLN A 103 9.97 -8.89 -7.12
CA GLN A 103 10.26 -7.57 -6.57
C GLN A 103 10.78 -7.66 -5.13
N THR A 104 12.01 -7.18 -4.91
CA THR A 104 12.65 -7.21 -3.59
C THR A 104 12.28 -6.04 -2.67
N GLY A 105 11.79 -4.94 -3.25
CA GLY A 105 11.40 -3.73 -2.54
C GLY A 105 9.94 -3.75 -2.10
N SER A 106 9.64 -3.08 -0.99
CA SER A 106 8.28 -2.78 -0.55
C SER A 106 7.83 -1.40 -1.06
N GLY A 107 6.53 -1.15 -1.09
CA GLY A 107 5.99 0.19 -1.38
C GLY A 107 5.91 0.51 -2.87
N ILE A 108 5.84 -0.52 -3.71
CA ILE A 108 5.90 -0.37 -5.15
C ILE A 108 4.58 0.12 -5.71
N SER A 109 4.65 1.11 -6.61
CA SER A 109 3.49 1.88 -7.06
C SER A 109 2.98 1.48 -8.43
N MET A 110 3.74 0.67 -9.17
CA MET A 110 3.36 0.18 -10.50
C MET A 110 3.87 -1.23 -10.79
N SER A 111 3.15 -1.95 -11.63
CA SER A 111 3.51 -3.31 -12.08
C SER A 111 4.87 -3.36 -12.78
N GLU A 112 5.22 -2.31 -13.50
CA GLU A 112 6.42 -2.20 -14.32
C GLU A 112 7.71 -2.11 -13.50
N GLU A 113 7.58 -1.84 -12.19
CA GLU A 113 8.70 -1.91 -11.25
C GLU A 113 9.04 -3.36 -10.85
N CYS A 114 8.15 -4.33 -11.10
CA CYS A 114 8.48 -5.74 -10.95
C CYS A 114 9.61 -6.10 -11.94
N THR A 115 10.69 -6.66 -11.41
CA THR A 115 11.88 -7.02 -12.18
C THR A 115 11.65 -8.34 -12.89
N HIS A 116 11.92 -8.38 -14.19
CA HIS A 116 11.80 -9.60 -14.97
C HIS A 116 12.94 -10.57 -14.62
N CYS A 117 12.63 -11.87 -14.61
CA CYS A 117 13.67 -12.90 -14.62
C CYS A 117 14.54 -12.74 -15.86
N ASP A 118 15.86 -12.76 -15.68
CA ASP A 118 16.83 -12.57 -16.75
C ASP A 118 16.83 -13.74 -17.75
N ALA A 119 17.39 -13.51 -18.93
CA ALA A 119 17.61 -14.56 -19.91
C ALA A 119 18.35 -15.76 -19.29
N GLY A 120 17.95 -16.97 -19.69
CA GLY A 120 18.41 -18.21 -19.08
C GLY A 120 17.69 -18.62 -17.81
N THR A 121 16.79 -17.79 -17.30
CA THR A 121 15.92 -18.12 -16.18
C THR A 121 14.46 -17.95 -16.54
N TYR A 122 13.59 -18.63 -15.79
CA TYR A 122 12.15 -18.54 -15.93
C TYR A 122 11.47 -18.64 -14.57
N GLN A 123 10.22 -18.22 -14.53
CA GLN A 123 9.41 -18.29 -13.32
C GLN A 123 7.95 -18.50 -13.75
N THR A 124 7.20 -19.32 -13.01
CA THR A 124 5.77 -19.58 -13.30
C THR A 124 4.79 -19.12 -12.20
N GLY A 125 5.30 -18.75 -11.02
CA GLY A 125 4.50 -18.29 -9.89
C GLY A 125 4.11 -16.81 -9.98
N SER A 126 3.61 -16.23 -8.91
CA SER A 126 3.40 -14.78 -8.80
C SER A 126 3.79 -14.35 -7.39
N GLY A 127 4.07 -13.06 -7.20
CA GLY A 127 4.31 -12.52 -5.86
C GLY A 127 5.66 -12.88 -5.26
N PHE A 128 6.68 -13.17 -6.09
CA PHE A 128 8.01 -13.45 -5.54
C PHE A 128 8.73 -12.19 -5.13
N ASP A 129 9.43 -12.30 -4.00
CA ASP A 129 10.14 -11.24 -3.31
C ASP A 129 11.66 -11.29 -3.51
N ALA A 130 12.16 -12.25 -4.30
CA ALA A 130 13.59 -12.50 -4.47
C ALA A 130 13.95 -12.90 -5.90
N SER A 131 15.13 -12.49 -6.35
CA SER A 131 15.69 -12.86 -7.66
C SER A 131 15.90 -14.37 -7.80
N ASP A 132 16.23 -15.05 -6.70
CA ASP A 132 16.50 -16.49 -6.69
C ASP A 132 15.23 -17.34 -6.87
N SER A 133 14.06 -16.69 -6.95
CA SER A 133 12.82 -17.32 -7.40
C SER A 133 12.80 -17.61 -8.91
N CYS A 134 13.70 -16.97 -9.68
CA CYS A 134 13.92 -17.26 -11.08
C CYS A 134 14.74 -18.55 -11.22
N ILE A 135 14.15 -19.56 -11.85
CA ILE A 135 14.71 -20.90 -12.00
C ILE A 135 15.54 -20.94 -13.28
N PHE A 136 16.77 -21.45 -13.20
CA PHE A 136 17.62 -21.63 -14.37
C PHE A 136 17.03 -22.66 -15.35
N CYS A 137 17.24 -22.44 -16.64
CA CYS A 137 17.03 -23.46 -17.65
C CYS A 137 17.93 -24.67 -17.40
N ASP A 138 17.32 -25.86 -17.41
CA ASP A 138 18.02 -27.14 -17.30
C ASP A 138 18.84 -27.42 -18.56
N SER A 139 19.87 -28.27 -18.43
CA SER A 139 20.70 -28.70 -19.55
C SER A 139 19.86 -29.26 -20.70
N GLY A 140 20.14 -28.82 -21.92
CA GLY A 140 19.35 -29.17 -23.12
C GLY A 140 18.12 -28.29 -23.33
N THR A 141 17.90 -27.30 -22.47
CA THR A 141 16.95 -26.21 -22.67
C THR A 141 17.66 -24.85 -22.60
N TYR A 142 17.03 -23.80 -23.12
CA TYR A 142 17.55 -22.44 -23.13
C TYR A 142 16.41 -21.42 -23.16
N GLN A 143 16.70 -20.18 -22.79
CA GLN A 143 15.78 -19.07 -22.99
C GLN A 143 16.53 -17.76 -23.24
N THR A 144 16.12 -16.98 -24.23
CA THR A 144 16.86 -15.78 -24.66
C THR A 144 16.20 -14.46 -24.25
N GLY A 145 14.92 -14.47 -23.91
CA GLY A 145 14.21 -13.28 -23.42
C GLY A 145 14.12 -13.24 -21.90
N SER A 146 13.89 -12.04 -21.38
CA SER A 146 13.56 -11.82 -19.97
C SER A 146 12.06 -11.99 -19.73
N GLY A 147 11.66 -12.35 -18.52
CA GLY A 147 10.25 -12.39 -18.15
C GLY A 147 9.50 -13.62 -18.63
N LEU A 148 10.22 -14.64 -19.07
CA LEU A 148 9.62 -15.79 -19.70
C LEU A 148 9.28 -16.87 -18.68
N LEU A 149 8.27 -17.68 -19.02
CA LEU A 149 7.65 -18.62 -18.09
C LEU A 149 8.14 -20.06 -18.28
N ILE A 150 8.99 -20.28 -19.28
CA ILE A 150 9.45 -21.62 -19.67
C ILE A 150 10.76 -21.53 -20.46
N CYS A 151 11.55 -22.59 -20.45
CA CYS A 151 12.71 -22.76 -21.31
C CYS A 151 12.35 -23.57 -22.58
N SER A 152 12.97 -23.22 -23.70
CA SER A 152 12.82 -23.91 -24.98
C SER A 152 13.85 -25.03 -25.11
N LEU A 153 13.48 -26.14 -25.75
CA LEU A 153 14.43 -27.22 -26.06
C LEU A 153 15.47 -26.77 -27.08
N CYS A 154 16.72 -27.20 -26.90
CA CYS A 154 17.75 -27.05 -27.92
C CYS A 154 17.36 -27.77 -29.22
N ASP A 155 17.69 -27.19 -30.37
CA ASP A 155 17.48 -27.81 -31.68
C ASP A 155 18.32 -29.07 -31.84
N ALA A 156 17.87 -30.01 -32.68
CA ALA A 156 18.58 -31.25 -32.95
C ALA A 156 20.02 -30.97 -33.44
N GLY A 157 21.00 -31.56 -32.76
CA GLY A 157 22.43 -31.34 -33.03
C GLY A 157 23.04 -30.17 -32.27
N THR A 158 22.26 -29.46 -31.44
CA THR A 158 22.74 -28.41 -30.52
C THR A 158 22.54 -28.83 -29.08
N TYR A 159 23.34 -28.28 -28.18
CA TYR A 159 23.25 -28.54 -26.75
C TYR A 159 23.72 -27.31 -25.98
N GLN A 160 23.03 -27.02 -24.89
CA GLN A 160 23.48 -26.08 -23.87
C GLN A 160 24.23 -26.92 -22.81
N THR A 161 25.38 -26.43 -22.33
CA THR A 161 26.32 -27.20 -21.49
C THR A 161 26.21 -26.94 -19.99
N GLY A 162 25.31 -26.06 -19.55
CA GLY A 162 25.26 -25.55 -18.17
C GLY A 162 23.84 -25.25 -17.68
N SER A 163 23.70 -24.31 -16.76
CA SER A 163 22.40 -23.78 -16.32
C SER A 163 22.28 -22.35 -16.85
N GLY A 164 21.20 -22.02 -17.56
CA GLY A 164 21.02 -20.71 -18.20
C GLY A 164 20.75 -20.75 -19.70
#